data_AF-A0AB36TK93-F1
#
_entry.id   AF-A0AB36TK93-F1
#
_cell.length_a   1.000
_cell.length_b   1.000
_cell.length_c   1.000
_cell.angle_alpha   90.00
_cell.angle_beta   90.00
_cell.angle_gamma   90.00
#
_symmetry.space_group_name_H-M   'P 1'
#
loop_
_entity.id
_entity.type
_entity.pdbx_description
1 polymer ?
#
loop_
_entity_poly.entity_id
_entity_poly.type
_entity_poly.pdbx_seq_one_letter_code
_entity_poly.pdbx_strand_id
1 'polypeptide(L)'
;MFESKIITKNGIEIGGLADVEINGKTLTLKDVAVYSNKGDIPNAVGARDIFKWQNEIAQQAKAQGFDTLIIKGVRAMNSTSANPGKVVEYIIDLTKLK
;
A
#
# COMPACT_ATOMS: atom_id res chain seq x y z
N MET A 1 -10.16 3.00 -9.99
CA MET A 1 -8.75 3.34 -9.75
C MET A 1 -8.64 4.06 -8.42
N PHE A 2 -7.72 3.62 -7.55
CA PHE A 2 -7.40 4.21 -6.26
C PHE A 2 -6.00 4.80 -6.34
N GLU A 3 -5.87 6.06 -5.96
CA GLU A 3 -4.58 6.75 -5.84
C GLU A 3 -4.43 7.25 -4.41
N SER A 4 -3.27 6.99 -3.82
CA SER A 4 -2.91 7.46 -2.49
C SER A 4 -1.48 7.95 -2.49
N LYS A 5 -1.19 8.97 -1.69
CA LYS A 5 0.13 9.58 -1.60
C LYS A 5 0.48 9.83 -0.15
N ILE A 6 1.68 9.42 0.26
CA ILE A 6 2.25 9.77 1.56
C ILE A 6 3.60 10.44 1.36
N ILE A 7 3.89 11.44 2.19
CA ILE A 7 5.22 12.06 2.23
C ILE A 7 5.96 11.46 3.43
N THR A 8 7.10 10.83 3.18
CA THR A 8 7.96 10.30 4.24
C THR A 8 8.64 11.43 5.02
N LYS A 9 9.20 11.11 6.19
CA LYS A 9 9.98 12.08 6.99
C LYS A 9 11.16 12.70 6.23
N ASN A 10 11.64 12.04 5.18
CA ASN A 10 12.76 12.49 4.35
C ASN A 10 12.30 13.32 3.13
N GLY A 11 11.02 13.70 3.07
CA GLY A 11 10.44 14.46 1.96
C GLY A 11 10.33 13.65 0.66
N ILE A 12 10.30 12.31 0.76
CA ILE A 12 10.09 11.42 -0.38
C ILE A 12 8.59 11.19 -0.50
N GLU A 13 8.00 11.52 -1.65
CA GLU A 13 6.62 11.17 -1.94
C GLU A 13 6.57 9.70 -2.35
N ILE A 14 5.71 8.94 -1.68
CA ILE A 14 5.37 7.57 -2.02
C ILE A 14 3.95 7.59 -2.54
N GLY A 15 3.79 7.35 -3.83
CA GLY A 15 2.49 7.16 -4.46
C GLY A 15 2.16 5.67 -4.55
N GLY A 16 0.92 5.33 -4.23
CA GLY A 16 0.32 4.02 -4.45
C GLY A 16 -0.80 4.15 -5.47
N LEU A 17 -0.61 3.57 -6.66
CA LEU A 17 -1.67 3.40 -7.66
C LEU A 17 -2.15 1.96 -7.62
N ALA A 18 -3.47 1.78 -7.52
CA ALA A 18 -4.07 0.46 -7.47
C ALA A 18 -5.38 0.42 -8.24
N ASP A 19 -5.66 -0.72 -8.86
CA ASP A 19 -6.99 -1.05 -9.34
C ASP A 19 -7.87 -1.48 -8.17
N VAL A 20 -9.15 -1.10 -8.23
CA VAL A 20 -10.09 -1.33 -7.14
C VAL A 20 -11.09 -2.39 -7.58
N GLU A 21 -11.22 -3.44 -6.78
CA GLU A 21 -12.30 -4.41 -6.89
C GLU A 21 -13.04 -4.47 -5.56
N ILE A 22 -14.36 -4.29 -5.61
CA ILE A 22 -15.24 -4.39 -4.45
C ILE A 22 -16.05 -5.67 -4.58
N ASN A 23 -15.99 -6.52 -3.55
CA ASN A 23 -16.79 -7.73 -3.46
C ASN A 23 -17.51 -7.75 -2.11
N GLY A 24 -18.76 -7.27 -2.10
CA GLY A 24 -19.53 -7.06 -0.89
C GLY A 24 -18.81 -6.11 0.08
N LYS A 25 -18.38 -6.63 1.23
CA LYS A 25 -17.64 -5.90 2.26
C LYS A 25 -16.12 -6.05 2.18
N THR A 26 -15.62 -6.65 1.10
CA THR A 26 -14.19 -6.78 0.85
C THR A 26 -13.76 -5.75 -0.18
N LEU A 27 -12.79 -4.90 0.20
CA LEU A 27 -12.09 -4.00 -0.70
C LEU A 27 -10.77 -4.65 -1.13
N THR A 28 -10.58 -4.87 -2.42
CA THR A 28 -9.32 -5.35 -2.98
C THR A 28 -8.65 -4.26 -3.78
N LEU A 29 -7.42 -3.92 -3.40
CA LEU A 29 -6.49 -3.08 -4.14
C LEU A 29 -5.55 -3.99 -4.93
N LYS A 30 -5.71 -4.05 -6.25
CA LYS A 30 -4.89 -4.84 -7.17
C LYS A 30 -3.79 -3.98 -7.79
N ASP A 31 -2.74 -4.65 -8.24
CA ASP A 31 -1.64 -4.04 -9.01
C ASP A 31 -1.04 -2.81 -8.35
N VAL A 32 -0.88 -2.87 -7.02
CA VAL A 32 -0.34 -1.75 -6.25
C VAL A 32 1.08 -1.46 -6.72
N ALA A 33 1.23 -0.34 -7.44
CA ALA A 33 2.51 0.23 -7.81
C ALA A 33 2.91 1.27 -6.78
N VAL A 34 4.01 1.02 -6.08
CA VAL A 34 4.60 1.94 -5.10
C VAL A 34 5.79 2.65 -5.75
N TYR A 35 5.70 3.97 -5.96
CA TYR A 35 6.72 4.76 -6.64
C TYR A 35 7.20 5.95 -5.81
N SER A 36 8.44 6.39 -6.07
CA SER A 36 9.05 7.56 -5.45
C SER A 36 9.14 8.74 -6.43
N ASN A 37 8.88 9.96 -5.96
CA ASN A 37 9.09 11.17 -6.77
C ASN A 37 10.56 11.53 -7.04
N LYS A 38 11.53 10.87 -6.41
CA LYS A 38 12.97 11.13 -6.62
C LYS A 38 13.66 10.12 -7.54
N GLY A 39 12.89 9.33 -8.29
CA GLY A 39 13.40 8.32 -9.22
C GLY A 39 13.80 7.02 -8.53
N ASP A 40 14.66 6.23 -9.20
CA ASP A 40 15.17 4.94 -8.72
C ASP A 40 16.23 5.15 -7.62
N ILE A 41 15.78 5.58 -6.45
CA ILE A 41 16.63 5.61 -5.26
C ILE A 41 16.51 4.23 -4.57
N PRO A 42 17.62 3.48 -4.43
CA PRO A 42 17.65 2.30 -3.60
C PRO A 42 17.18 2.70 -2.20
N ASN A 43 16.26 1.96 -1.61
CA ASN A 43 15.76 2.20 -0.27
C ASN A 43 14.87 3.45 -0.11
N ALA A 44 14.36 4.03 -1.21
CA ALA A 44 13.43 5.17 -1.18
C ALA A 44 12.19 4.91 -0.31
N VAL A 45 11.76 3.64 -0.26
CA VAL A 45 10.59 3.19 0.48
C VAL A 45 11.04 2.17 1.52
N GLY A 46 11.03 2.59 2.78
CA GLY A 46 11.30 1.73 3.92
C GLY A 46 10.08 0.89 4.31
N ALA A 47 10.31 -0.24 4.97
CA ALA A 47 9.22 -1.07 5.48
C ALA A 47 8.26 -0.28 6.40
N ARG A 48 8.78 0.65 7.21
CA ARG A 48 7.97 1.52 8.09
C ARG A 48 7.00 2.42 7.33
N ASP A 49 7.44 2.96 6.19
CA ASP A 49 6.60 3.84 5.38
C ASP A 49 5.48 3.04 4.70
N ILE A 50 5.79 1.82 4.23
CA ILE A 50 4.78 0.88 3.71
C ILE A 50 3.77 0.53 4.80
N PHE A 51 4.22 0.22 6.01
CA PHE A 51 3.31 -0.08 7.12
C PHE A 51 2.41 1.13 7.47
N LYS A 52 2.96 2.34 7.46
CA LYS A 52 2.18 3.57 7.70
C LYS A 52 1.11 3.74 6.62
N TRP A 53 1.50 3.61 5.35
CA TRP A 53 0.59 3.68 4.19
C TRP A 53 -0.53 2.64 4.28
N GLN A 54 -0.18 1.37 4.56
CA GLN A 54 -1.16 0.30 4.73
C GLN A 54 -2.17 0.61 5.84
N ASN A 55 -1.70 1.18 6.96
CA ASN A 55 -2.57 1.54 8.08
C ASN A 55 -3.51 2.70 7.72
N GLU A 56 -3.03 3.71 6.99
CA GLU A 56 -3.89 4.82 6.52
C GLU A 56 -4.99 4.33 5.58
N ILE A 57 -4.66 3.43 4.65
CA ILE A 57 -5.65 2.83 3.75
C ILE A 57 -6.64 1.95 4.53
N ALA A 58 -6.16 1.15 5.49
CA ALA A 58 -7.03 0.32 6.31
C ALA A 58 -8.04 1.15 7.10
N GLN A 59 -7.61 2.27 7.69
CA GLN A 59 -8.50 3.20 8.38
C GLN A 59 -9.53 3.84 7.42
N GLN A 60 -9.11 4.22 6.22
CA GLN A 60 -10.04 4.74 5.20
C GLN A 60 -11.06 3.69 4.75
N ALA A 61 -10.63 2.46 4.48
CA ALA A 61 -11.49 1.36 4.09
C ALA A 61 -12.50 1.02 5.20
N LYS A 62 -12.06 1.03 6.46
CA LYS A 62 -12.93 0.83 7.62
C LYS A 62 -13.97 1.96 7.73
N ALA A 63 -13.55 3.21 7.56
CA ALA A 63 -14.45 4.37 7.59
C ALA A 63 -15.50 4.34 6.45
N GLN A 64 -15.17 3.67 5.33
CA GLN A 64 -16.10 3.44 4.22
C GLN A 64 -17.04 2.24 4.43
N GLY A 65 -16.90 1.50 5.54
CA GLY A 65 -17.79 0.39 5.91
C GLY A 65 -17.35 -0.99 5.41
N PHE A 66 -16.11 -1.14 4.96
CA PHE A 66 -15.55 -2.45 4.61
C PHE A 66 -15.11 -3.24 5.85
N ASP A 67 -15.23 -4.57 5.79
CA ASP A 67 -14.81 -5.48 6.86
C ASP A 67 -13.43 -6.09 6.56
N THR A 68 -13.02 -6.13 5.29
CA THR A 68 -11.74 -6.71 4.85
C THR A 68 -11.09 -5.85 3.79
N LEU A 69 -9.78 -5.64 3.93
CA LEU A 69 -8.92 -5.01 2.93
C LEU A 69 -7.88 -6.02 2.43
N ILE A 70 -7.82 -6.21 1.12
CA ILE A 70 -6.81 -7.03 0.46
C ILE A 70 -5.95 -6.11 -0.40
N ILE A 71 -4.62 -6.15 -0.22
CA ILE A 71 -3.66 -5.37 -1.01
C ILE A 71 -2.78 -6.35 -1.76
N LYS A 72 -2.88 -6.36 -3.10
CA LYS A 72 -2.07 -7.18 -4.00
C LYS A 72 -1.16 -6.27 -4.81
N GLY A 73 0.14 -6.57 -4.83
CA GLY A 73 1.09 -5.79 -5.59
C GLY A 73 2.42 -6.50 -5.77
N VAL A 74 3.38 -5.79 -6.38
CA VAL A 74 4.74 -6.27 -6.58
C VAL A 74 5.69 -5.36 -5.82
N ARG A 75 6.65 -5.93 -5.08
CA ARG A 75 7.70 -5.15 -4.42
C ARG A 75 8.52 -4.40 -5.47
N ALA A 76 8.61 -3.08 -5.32
CA ALA A 76 9.47 -2.24 -6.17
C ALA A 76 10.90 -2.82 -6.21
N MET A 77 11.50 -2.84 -7.40
CA MET A 77 12.83 -3.42 -7.62
C MET A 77 13.94 -2.76 -6.78
N ASN A 78 13.73 -1.51 -6.34
CA ASN A 78 14.69 -0.73 -5.55
C ASN A 78 14.33 -0.63 -4.05
N SER A 79 13.55 -1.58 -3.51
CA SER A 79 13.17 -1.61 -2.09
C SER A 79 14.29 -2.11 -1.17
N THR A 80 14.40 -1.56 0.05
CA THR A 80 15.21 -2.09 1.18
C THR A 80 14.85 -3.51 1.60
N SER A 81 13.68 -3.98 1.21
CA SER A 81 13.09 -5.21 1.73
C SER A 81 13.65 -6.44 1.03
N ALA A 82 13.82 -7.55 1.75
CA ALA A 82 14.27 -8.81 1.16
C ALA A 82 13.39 -9.22 -0.05
N ASN A 83 14.01 -9.51 -1.18
CA ASN A 83 13.42 -9.94 -2.45
C ASN A 83 12.59 -8.87 -3.20
N PRO A 84 13.27 -7.93 -3.90
CA PRO A 84 12.62 -7.07 -4.89
C PRO A 84 11.95 -7.87 -6.02
N GLY A 85 10.87 -7.36 -6.62
CA GLY A 85 10.10 -8.05 -7.66
C GLY A 85 9.17 -9.17 -7.16
N LYS A 86 9.15 -9.45 -5.85
CA LYS A 86 8.24 -10.44 -5.27
C LYS A 86 6.80 -9.92 -5.26
N VAL A 87 5.86 -10.76 -5.71
CA VAL A 87 4.42 -10.56 -5.53
C VAL A 87 4.09 -10.65 -4.05
N VAL A 88 3.39 -9.65 -3.53
CA VAL A 88 2.93 -9.56 -2.16
C VAL A 88 1.42 -9.45 -2.11
N GLU A 89 0.84 -10.17 -1.16
CA GLU A 89 -0.57 -10.07 -0.81
C GLU A 89 -0.66 -9.82 0.69
N TYR A 90 -1.36 -8.75 1.06
CA TYR A 90 -1.64 -8.40 2.44
C TYR A 90 -3.14 -8.44 2.66
N ILE A 91 -3.58 -9.25 3.63
CA ILE A 91 -4.98 -9.35 4.01
C ILE A 91 -5.12 -8.74 5.40
N ILE A 92 -5.93 -7.69 5.49
CA ILE A 92 -6.15 -6.92 6.72
C ILE A 92 -7.62 -7.04 7.10
N ASP A 93 -7.85 -7.59 8.29
CA ASP A 93 -9.17 -7.64 8.92
C ASP A 93 -9.48 -6.29 9.57
N LEU A 94 -10.37 -5.52 8.95
CA LEU A 94 -10.69 -4.15 9.37
C LEU A 94 -11.55 -4.12 10.63
N THR A 95 -12.22 -5.24 10.96
CA THR A 95 -13.03 -5.35 12.19
C THR A 95 -12.16 -5.40 13.44
N LYS A 96 -10.88 -5.79 13.28
CA LYS A 96 -9.89 -5.88 14.37
C LYS A 96 -8.98 -4.65 14.46
N LEU A 97 -9.06 -3.71 13.52
CA LEU A 97 -8.36 -2.44 13.64
C LEU A 97 -8.98 -1.65 14.81
N LYS A 98 -8.16 -1.27 15.80
CA LYS A 98 -8.58 -0.35 16.87
C LYS A 98 -8.51 1.10 16.40
#